data_AF-A0A4P5VD69-F1
#
_entry.id   AF-A0A4P5VD69-F1
#
_cell.length_a   1.000
_cell.length_b   1.000
_cell.length_c   1.000
_cell.angle_alpha   90.00
_cell.angle_beta   90.00
_cell.angle_gamma   90.00
#
_symmetry.space_group_name_H-M   'P 1'
#
loop_
_entity.id
_entity.type
_entity.pdbx_description
1 polymer ?
#
loop_
_entity_poly.entity_id
_entity_poly.type
_entity_poly.pdbx_seq_one_letter_code
_entity_poly.pdbx_strand_id
1 'polypeptide(L)'
;MALPNLWGLYNLRSSPFFQATLRADSQTTPLHLFVGRQRERQLLLTTIGSSASSRQAVAGRPGIGKTTLVQTVKADAQAEGYWSSDEIIPINAEGASEHLLGQLLSGVYDAVLANCPTAAGPEVEAGQQLVRSIRLRGGGFTVSAFGFGAGGSQSESVATPPGALLLDGPRVLRDLLRYAIGQGARGIVLHLNNLENLSEADASRAADLLRGIRDQALLHDGLHLIVVGTTDAVRTVVQTHTQVRSVFSNPLVLEPLGLGDVEQLLANRYEALQLDQSRPWHSPVETAVVERLYELFRGDLRGMLKALEDGITALLGLTSAGAEVAPVGLEDLLLTLLQRNQAELQEQLGDTAWERLLAWAQVDAAAVQTQAQLVELWQVKQPSVSQTLQQLIEAGAVEALPRRGREAIQYLMTGTSRLTFFKPEFDLISKAGITEH
;
A
#
# COMPACT_ATOMS: atom_id res chain seq x y z
N MET A 1 24.68 26.44 12.03
CA MET A 1 23.62 27.15 11.30
C MET A 1 22.50 26.13 11.07
N ALA A 2 21.28 26.37 11.55
CA ALA A 2 20.16 25.44 11.35
C ALA A 2 19.71 25.49 9.89
N LEU A 3 19.40 24.34 9.29
CA LEU A 3 18.85 24.30 7.93
C LEU A 3 17.45 24.94 7.93
N PRO A 4 17.08 25.71 6.90
CA PRO A 4 15.77 26.35 6.83
C PRO A 4 14.66 25.31 6.68
N ASN A 5 13.59 25.46 7.46
CA ASN A 5 12.35 24.66 7.34
C ASN A 5 11.29 25.49 6.60
N LEU A 6 11.05 25.17 5.33
CA LEU A 6 10.06 25.85 4.49
C LEU A 6 8.62 25.68 5.02
N TRP A 7 8.34 24.59 5.73
CA TRP A 7 7.05 24.34 6.38
C TRP A 7 6.81 25.19 7.63
N GLY A 8 7.87 25.83 8.14
CA GLY A 8 7.77 26.77 9.27
C GLY A 8 6.85 27.95 8.98
N LEU A 9 6.67 28.31 7.71
CA LEU A 9 5.73 29.34 7.26
C LEU A 9 4.26 29.02 7.63
N TYR A 10 3.93 27.73 7.71
CA TYR A 10 2.59 27.24 8.08
C TYR A 10 2.51 26.79 9.54
N ASN A 11 3.54 27.08 10.34
CA ASN A 11 3.74 26.57 11.70
C ASN A 11 3.83 25.03 11.76
N LEU A 12 4.44 24.39 10.74
CA LEU A 12 4.57 22.93 10.63
C LEU A 12 6.04 22.46 10.63
N ARG A 13 6.31 21.32 11.28
CA ARG A 13 7.65 20.72 11.43
C ARG A 13 8.16 20.07 10.15
N SER A 14 7.24 19.59 9.32
CA SER A 14 7.52 18.91 8.05
C SER A 14 6.27 18.92 7.17
N SER A 15 6.36 18.33 5.99
CA SER A 15 5.20 18.13 5.12
C SER A 15 4.09 17.34 5.83
N PRO A 16 2.84 17.80 5.77
CA PRO A 16 1.66 17.03 6.17
C PRO A 16 1.17 16.05 5.09
N PHE A 17 1.73 16.08 3.89
CA PHE A 17 1.31 15.24 2.76
C PHE A 17 2.16 13.99 2.58
N PHE A 18 2.92 13.61 3.62
CA PHE A 18 3.74 12.40 3.58
C PHE A 18 2.92 11.14 3.24
N GLN A 19 3.55 10.23 2.49
CA GLN A 19 2.96 8.95 2.07
C GLN A 19 3.51 7.74 2.83
N ALA A 20 4.44 7.97 3.76
CA ALA A 20 5.02 6.92 4.58
C ALA A 20 3.95 6.20 5.40
N THR A 21 4.07 4.87 5.50
CA THR A 21 3.18 4.05 6.32
C THR A 21 3.23 4.50 7.77
N LEU A 22 2.06 4.66 8.39
CA LEU A 22 1.98 4.99 9.82
C LEU A 22 2.43 3.80 10.67
N ARG A 23 3.15 4.06 11.76
CA ARG A 23 3.69 3.02 12.66
C ARG A 23 3.45 3.37 14.12
N ALA A 24 3.40 2.36 14.99
CA ALA A 24 3.15 2.54 16.42
C ALA A 24 4.29 3.29 17.11
N ASP A 25 5.52 3.04 16.68
CA ASP A 25 6.78 3.52 17.25
C ASP A 25 7.30 4.82 16.59
N SER A 26 6.62 5.31 15.55
CA SER A 26 7.06 6.49 14.80
C SER A 26 6.58 7.78 15.47
N GLN A 27 7.52 8.67 15.80
CA GLN A 27 7.20 10.02 16.26
C GLN A 27 6.73 10.94 15.12
N THR A 28 7.16 10.68 13.89
CA THR A 28 6.87 11.52 12.72
C THR A 28 5.60 11.09 11.98
N THR A 29 5.30 9.79 12.01
CA THR A 29 4.16 9.18 11.33
C THR A 29 3.42 8.19 12.25
N PRO A 30 2.93 8.65 13.41
CA PRO A 30 2.31 7.76 14.39
C PRO A 30 0.98 7.17 13.90
N LEU A 31 0.67 5.94 14.33
CA LEU A 31 -0.58 5.24 13.98
C LEU A 31 -1.86 5.98 14.40
N HIS A 32 -1.82 6.83 15.42
CA HIS A 32 -3.01 7.58 15.86
C HIS A 32 -3.52 8.60 14.81
N LEU A 33 -2.71 8.88 13.78
CA LEU A 33 -3.12 9.70 12.64
C LEU A 33 -4.02 8.95 11.65
N PHE A 34 -4.24 7.65 11.85
CA PHE A 34 -5.15 6.87 11.02
C PHE A 34 -6.61 7.24 11.31
N VAL A 35 -7.35 7.63 10.27
CA VAL A 35 -8.73 8.09 10.36
C VAL A 35 -9.66 7.15 9.59
N GLY A 36 -10.91 7.08 10.05
CA GLY A 36 -11.95 6.23 9.48
C GLY A 36 -11.72 4.74 9.74
N ARG A 37 -12.41 3.90 8.97
CA ARG A 37 -12.27 2.43 8.96
C ARG A 37 -12.55 1.71 10.28
N GLN A 38 -13.26 2.33 11.22
CA GLN A 38 -13.53 1.73 12.53
C GLN A 38 -14.30 0.41 12.39
N ARG A 39 -15.25 0.35 11.45
CA ARG A 39 -16.03 -0.86 11.19
C ARG A 39 -15.15 -1.99 10.65
N GLU A 40 -14.31 -1.70 9.67
CA GLU A 40 -13.41 -2.66 9.03
C GLU A 40 -12.35 -3.16 10.01
N ARG A 41 -11.76 -2.25 10.78
CA ARG A 41 -10.83 -2.55 11.89
C ARG A 41 -11.49 -3.48 12.92
N GLN A 42 -12.69 -3.15 13.38
CA GLN A 42 -13.42 -3.96 14.35
C GLN A 42 -13.74 -5.36 13.80
N LEU A 43 -14.12 -5.48 12.53
CA LEU A 43 -14.39 -6.77 11.88
C LEU A 43 -13.15 -7.67 11.87
N LEU A 44 -11.99 -7.11 11.50
CA LEU A 44 -10.72 -7.83 11.45
C LEU A 44 -10.30 -8.31 12.85
N LEU A 45 -10.41 -7.44 13.86
CA LEU A 45 -10.09 -7.75 15.26
C LEU A 45 -11.05 -8.78 15.87
N THR A 46 -12.35 -8.65 15.61
CA THR A 46 -13.36 -9.60 16.11
C THR A 46 -13.07 -11.00 15.57
N THR A 47 -12.66 -11.10 14.31
CA THR A 47 -12.30 -12.38 13.68
C THR A 47 -11.02 -12.98 14.30
N ILE A 48 -10.01 -12.15 14.61
CA ILE A 48 -8.81 -12.59 15.33
C ILE A 48 -9.16 -13.08 16.74
N GLY A 49 -9.96 -12.32 17.48
CA GLY A 49 -10.33 -12.59 18.87
C GLY A 49 -11.25 -13.80 19.07
N SER A 50 -12.00 -14.18 18.02
CA SER A 50 -13.06 -15.21 18.10
C SER A 50 -12.62 -16.59 17.60
N SER A 51 -11.36 -16.78 17.25
CA SER A 51 -10.84 -18.06 16.73
C SER A 51 -9.42 -18.34 17.22
N ALA A 52 -9.04 -19.61 17.32
CA ALA A 52 -7.66 -20.01 17.60
C ALA A 52 -6.69 -19.67 16.45
N SER A 53 -7.22 -19.47 15.24
CA SER A 53 -6.45 -19.03 14.06
C SER A 53 -7.39 -18.41 13.01
N SER A 54 -6.88 -17.53 12.15
CA SER A 54 -7.73 -16.87 11.13
C SER A 54 -6.97 -16.56 9.85
N ARG A 55 -7.61 -16.71 8.69
CA ARG A 55 -7.06 -16.28 7.40
C ARG A 55 -8.03 -15.29 6.77
N GLN A 56 -7.62 -14.03 6.79
CA GLN A 56 -8.44 -12.90 6.37
C GLN A 56 -7.83 -12.26 5.13
N ALA A 57 -8.67 -11.60 4.34
CA ALA A 57 -8.25 -10.92 3.13
C ALA A 57 -8.85 -9.51 3.08
N VAL A 58 -8.03 -8.51 2.77
CA VAL A 58 -8.41 -7.12 2.59
C VAL A 58 -8.11 -6.71 1.16
N ALA A 59 -9.15 -6.28 0.46
CA ALA A 59 -9.13 -5.95 -0.96
C ALA A 59 -9.45 -4.48 -1.17
N GLY A 60 -8.94 -3.89 -2.24
CA GLY A 60 -9.42 -2.61 -2.74
C GLY A 60 -8.39 -1.88 -3.60
N ARG A 61 -8.81 -0.76 -4.19
CA ARG A 61 -7.98 0.04 -5.10
C ARG A 61 -6.66 0.48 -4.44
N PRO A 62 -5.62 0.79 -5.23
CA PRO A 62 -4.42 1.42 -4.71
C PRO A 62 -4.73 2.71 -3.93
N GLY A 63 -3.91 3.03 -2.93
CA GLY A 63 -3.98 4.32 -2.23
C GLY A 63 -5.09 4.51 -1.18
N ILE A 64 -6.01 3.56 -0.99
CA ILE A 64 -7.16 3.73 -0.07
C ILE A 64 -6.87 3.41 1.42
N GLY A 65 -5.61 3.16 1.78
CA GLY A 65 -5.21 2.92 3.18
C GLY A 65 -5.18 1.46 3.66
N LYS A 66 -5.19 0.46 2.77
CA LYS A 66 -5.20 -0.98 3.15
C LYS A 66 -4.06 -1.38 4.08
N THR A 67 -2.82 -1.00 3.73
CA THR A 67 -1.62 -1.35 4.51
C THR A 67 -1.68 -0.72 5.91
N THR A 68 -2.07 0.55 6.00
CA THR A 68 -2.20 1.27 7.28
C THR A 68 -3.30 0.68 8.17
N LEU A 69 -4.42 0.24 7.57
CA LEU A 69 -5.48 -0.48 8.29
C LEU A 69 -4.91 -1.74 8.96
N VAL A 70 -4.16 -2.56 8.23
CA VAL A 70 -3.60 -3.81 8.78
C VAL A 70 -2.54 -3.53 9.84
N GLN A 71 -1.71 -2.50 9.70
CA GLN A 71 -0.78 -2.11 10.76
C GLN A 71 -1.50 -1.64 12.03
N THR A 72 -2.61 -0.92 11.88
CA THR A 72 -3.46 -0.54 13.03
C THR A 72 -4.05 -1.77 13.72
N VAL A 73 -4.58 -2.73 12.95
CA VAL A 73 -5.10 -4.00 13.49
C VAL A 73 -4.01 -4.80 14.21
N LYS A 74 -2.77 -4.81 13.71
CA LYS A 74 -1.65 -5.47 14.40
C LYS A 74 -1.33 -4.81 15.74
N ALA A 75 -1.27 -3.47 15.78
CA ALA A 75 -1.03 -2.72 17.01
C ALA A 75 -2.12 -2.97 18.06
N ASP A 76 -3.39 -3.03 17.64
CA ASP A 76 -4.49 -3.33 18.55
C ASP A 76 -4.49 -4.78 19.03
N ALA A 77 -4.20 -5.73 18.13
CA ALA A 77 -4.06 -7.12 18.50
C ALA A 77 -2.91 -7.29 19.52
N GLN A 78 -1.82 -6.54 19.38
CA GLN A 78 -0.74 -6.50 20.36
C GLN A 78 -1.19 -5.98 21.72
N ALA A 79 -2.00 -4.92 21.77
CA ALA A 79 -2.59 -4.44 23.01
C ALA A 79 -3.47 -5.50 23.71
N GLU A 80 -4.05 -6.42 22.94
CA GLU A 80 -4.89 -7.53 23.42
C GLU A 80 -4.12 -8.84 23.67
N GLY A 81 -2.78 -8.81 23.63
CA GLY A 81 -1.91 -9.95 23.95
C GLY A 81 -1.56 -10.89 22.79
N TYR A 82 -1.81 -10.49 21.54
CA TYR A 82 -1.27 -11.17 20.36
C TYR A 82 0.14 -10.67 20.07
N TRP A 83 0.97 -11.48 19.42
CA TRP A 83 2.31 -11.07 19.01
C TRP A 83 2.35 -10.73 17.52
N SER A 84 3.16 -9.74 17.16
CA SER A 84 3.33 -9.31 15.77
C SER A 84 4.69 -8.60 15.62
N SER A 85 5.21 -8.53 14.40
CA SER A 85 6.35 -7.69 14.03
C SER A 85 5.90 -6.68 12.98
N ASP A 86 6.63 -5.60 12.76
CA ASP A 86 6.31 -4.62 11.71
C ASP A 86 6.52 -5.15 10.28
N GLU A 87 7.13 -6.33 10.15
CA GLU A 87 7.44 -6.96 8.87
C GLU A 87 6.18 -7.16 8.02
N ILE A 88 6.33 -6.89 6.73
CA ILE A 88 5.32 -7.16 5.70
C ILE A 88 5.89 -8.27 4.83
N ILE A 89 5.19 -9.39 4.76
CA ILE A 89 5.62 -10.56 4.00
C ILE A 89 5.15 -10.40 2.55
N PRO A 90 6.06 -10.24 1.58
CA PRO A 90 5.66 -10.06 0.18
C PRO A 90 5.27 -11.41 -0.44
N ILE A 91 4.11 -11.48 -1.06
CA ILE A 91 3.75 -12.62 -1.91
C ILE A 91 4.33 -12.38 -3.31
N ASN A 92 5.38 -13.12 -3.66
CA ASN A 92 6.01 -13.09 -4.98
C ASN A 92 5.59 -14.32 -5.78
N ALA A 93 5.08 -14.12 -7.00
CA ALA A 93 4.57 -15.19 -7.85
C ALA A 93 5.66 -16.05 -8.53
N GLU A 94 6.90 -15.58 -8.54
CA GLU A 94 8.06 -16.28 -9.15
C GLU A 94 8.69 -17.33 -8.22
N GLY A 95 8.32 -17.33 -6.94
CA GLY A 95 8.86 -18.24 -5.93
C GLY A 95 8.19 -19.62 -5.93
N ALA A 96 8.85 -20.59 -5.29
CA ALA A 96 8.24 -21.87 -4.96
C ALA A 96 7.48 -21.78 -3.62
N SER A 97 6.58 -22.74 -3.32
CA SER A 97 5.75 -22.71 -2.10
C SER A 97 6.60 -22.71 -0.82
N GLU A 98 7.76 -23.34 -0.88
CA GLU A 98 8.80 -23.42 0.14
C GLU A 98 9.36 -22.04 0.49
N HIS A 99 9.43 -21.14 -0.49
CA HIS A 99 9.88 -19.78 -0.27
C HIS A 99 8.87 -19.01 0.58
N LEU A 100 7.58 -19.10 0.24
CA LEU A 100 6.51 -18.47 1.03
C LEU A 100 6.43 -19.08 2.43
N LEU A 101 6.59 -20.40 2.57
CA LEU A 101 6.69 -21.05 3.88
C LEU A 101 7.87 -20.48 4.71
N GLY A 102 9.04 -20.33 4.09
CA GLY A 102 10.21 -19.74 4.72
C GLY A 102 10.01 -18.28 5.14
N GLN A 103 9.29 -17.49 4.35
CA GLN A 103 8.92 -16.13 4.71
C GLN A 103 7.94 -16.10 5.89
N LEU A 104 6.94 -16.99 5.92
CA LEU A 104 6.02 -17.13 7.07
C LEU A 104 6.76 -17.53 8.34
N LEU A 105 7.70 -18.47 8.25
CA LEU A 105 8.57 -18.87 9.35
C LEU A 105 9.39 -17.67 9.86
N SER A 106 9.97 -16.89 8.94
CA SER A 106 10.74 -15.69 9.28
C SER A 106 9.87 -14.65 9.99
N GLY A 107 8.65 -14.41 9.50
CA GLY A 107 7.71 -13.49 10.14
C GLY A 107 7.26 -13.95 11.53
N VAL A 108 7.01 -15.26 11.74
CA VAL A 108 6.72 -15.81 13.07
C VAL A 108 7.92 -15.62 14.00
N TYR A 109 9.12 -15.94 13.54
CA TYR A 109 10.34 -15.78 14.33
C TYR A 109 10.59 -14.32 14.71
N ASP A 110 10.42 -13.39 13.77
CA ASP A 110 10.58 -11.96 14.03
C ASP A 110 9.50 -11.44 14.99
N ALA A 111 8.26 -11.94 14.91
CA ALA A 111 7.22 -11.63 15.89
C ALA A 111 7.58 -12.15 17.30
N VAL A 112 8.18 -13.33 17.41
CA VAL A 112 8.69 -13.85 18.70
C VAL A 112 9.77 -12.93 19.26
N LEU A 113 10.76 -12.54 18.46
CA LEU A 113 11.83 -11.67 18.94
C LEU A 113 11.38 -10.25 19.28
N ALA A 114 10.42 -9.70 18.52
CA ALA A 114 9.89 -8.36 18.76
C ALA A 114 9.15 -8.27 20.11
N ASN A 115 8.48 -9.35 20.54
CA ASN A 115 7.65 -9.36 21.75
C ASN A 115 8.32 -10.07 22.93
N CYS A 116 9.35 -10.89 22.68
CA CYS A 116 10.18 -11.53 23.69
C CYS A 116 11.66 -11.47 23.26
N PRO A 117 12.35 -10.33 23.50
CA PRO A 117 13.75 -10.16 23.08
C PRO A 117 14.72 -11.14 23.74
N THR A 118 14.34 -11.72 24.89
CA THR A 118 15.10 -12.74 25.61
C THR A 118 14.70 -14.16 25.23
N ALA A 119 13.97 -14.34 24.11
CA ALA A 119 13.53 -15.65 23.66
C ALA A 119 14.74 -16.58 23.43
N ALA A 120 14.68 -17.75 24.06
CA ALA A 120 15.71 -18.78 24.02
C ALA A 120 15.07 -20.16 24.18
N GLY A 121 15.81 -21.20 23.82
CA GLY A 121 15.36 -22.59 23.88
C GLY A 121 15.43 -23.29 22.52
N PRO A 122 15.25 -24.61 22.49
CA PRO A 122 15.46 -25.42 21.30
C PRO A 122 14.52 -25.03 20.13
N GLU A 123 13.29 -24.57 20.43
CA GLU A 123 12.34 -24.11 19.42
C GLU A 123 12.81 -22.83 18.74
N VAL A 124 13.31 -21.87 19.53
CA VAL A 124 13.81 -20.57 19.04
C VAL A 124 15.12 -20.77 18.26
N GLU A 125 16.02 -21.62 18.75
CA GLU A 125 17.28 -21.95 18.07
C GLU A 125 17.05 -22.65 16.73
N ALA A 126 16.12 -23.61 16.66
CA ALA A 126 15.74 -24.26 15.40
C ALA A 126 15.14 -23.25 14.41
N GLY A 127 14.29 -22.34 14.90
CA GLY A 127 13.76 -21.22 14.13
C GLY A 127 14.87 -20.33 13.57
N GLN A 128 15.81 -19.92 14.43
CA GLN A 128 16.94 -19.07 14.05
C GLN A 128 17.81 -19.72 12.96
N GLN A 129 18.13 -21.01 13.09
CA GLN A 129 18.94 -21.74 12.10
C GLN A 129 18.26 -21.76 10.72
N LEU A 130 16.97 -22.09 10.67
CA LEU A 130 16.23 -22.11 9.41
C LEU A 130 16.08 -20.71 8.81
N VAL A 131 15.71 -19.71 9.61
CA VAL A 131 15.56 -18.31 9.15
C VAL A 131 16.88 -17.75 8.62
N ARG A 132 18.01 -18.01 9.29
CA ARG A 132 19.34 -17.66 8.77
C ARG A 132 19.60 -18.30 7.41
N SER A 133 19.29 -19.60 7.25
CA SER A 133 19.47 -20.29 5.98
C SER A 133 18.60 -19.70 4.85
N ILE A 134 17.36 -19.31 5.16
CA ILE A 134 16.43 -18.68 4.21
C ILE A 134 16.95 -17.31 3.79
N ARG A 135 17.35 -16.47 4.76
CA ARG A 135 17.85 -15.12 4.49
C ARG A 135 19.16 -15.13 3.69
N LEU A 136 20.06 -16.07 3.99
CA LEU A 136 21.31 -16.25 3.24
C LEU A 136 21.09 -16.76 1.80
N ARG A 137 19.98 -17.48 1.54
CA ARG A 137 19.60 -17.94 0.20
C ARG A 137 18.75 -16.94 -0.57
N GLY A 138 17.98 -16.12 0.14
CA GLY A 138 17.00 -15.20 -0.40
C GLY A 138 17.55 -13.82 -0.81
N GLY A 139 18.80 -13.48 -0.47
CA GLY A 139 19.45 -12.24 -0.89
C GLY A 139 20.93 -12.22 -0.50
N GLY A 140 21.85 -11.59 -1.25
CA GLY A 140 21.58 -10.43 -2.09
C GLY A 140 20.97 -9.28 -1.28
N PHE A 141 21.32 -9.13 -0.01
CA PHE A 141 20.91 -7.99 0.80
C PHE A 141 22.14 -7.32 1.43
N THR A 142 22.35 -6.07 1.02
CA THR A 142 23.24 -5.10 1.62
C THR A 142 22.74 -4.77 3.02
N VAL A 143 23.45 -5.26 4.03
CA VAL A 143 23.36 -4.72 5.38
C VAL A 143 23.92 -3.30 5.31
N SER A 144 23.04 -2.30 5.23
CA SER A 144 23.40 -0.92 5.56
C SER A 144 23.53 -0.81 7.08
N ALA A 145 24.58 -1.44 7.62
CA ALA A 145 25.11 -1.08 8.92
C ALA A 145 25.95 0.17 8.73
N PHE A 146 25.46 1.28 9.28
CA PHE A 146 26.27 2.44 9.61
C PHE A 146 27.53 1.97 10.36
N GLY A 147 28.71 2.21 9.78
CA GLY A 147 29.98 1.98 10.47
C GLY A 147 31.13 1.69 9.53
N PHE A 148 31.99 2.68 9.33
CA PHE A 148 33.32 2.49 8.76
C PHE A 148 34.07 1.36 9.49
N GLY A 149 34.54 0.38 8.73
CA GLY A 149 35.45 -0.65 9.24
C GLY A 149 35.86 -1.62 8.13
N ALA A 150 37.09 -1.51 7.65
CA ALA A 150 37.69 -2.47 6.73
C ALA A 150 37.73 -3.88 7.36
N GLY A 151 37.19 -4.89 6.67
CA GLY A 151 37.25 -6.28 7.12
C GLY A 151 36.72 -7.25 6.07
N GLY A 152 37.55 -8.20 5.64
CA GLY A 152 37.28 -9.13 4.55
C GLY A 152 36.06 -10.03 4.76
N SER A 153 35.35 -10.34 3.67
CA SER A 153 34.25 -11.29 3.65
C SER A 153 34.75 -12.72 3.82
N GLN A 154 34.57 -13.31 5.00
CA GLN A 154 34.47 -14.76 5.12
C GLN A 154 32.99 -15.15 5.07
N SER A 155 32.56 -15.68 3.92
CA SER A 155 31.29 -16.37 3.80
C SER A 155 31.45 -17.80 4.34
N GLU A 156 31.08 -18.04 5.59
CA GLU A 156 30.82 -19.42 6.04
C GLU A 156 29.53 -19.90 5.37
N SER A 157 29.66 -20.77 4.36
CA SER A 157 28.51 -21.42 3.76
C SER A 157 27.98 -22.47 4.74
N VAL A 158 26.92 -22.13 5.48
CA VAL A 158 26.17 -23.14 6.23
C VAL A 158 25.37 -23.98 5.22
N ALA A 159 25.86 -25.19 4.95
CA ALA A 159 25.27 -26.12 4.01
C ALA A 159 24.04 -26.83 4.63
N THR A 160 22.90 -26.15 4.72
CA THR A 160 21.63 -26.84 5.02
C THR A 160 21.06 -27.40 3.71
N PRO A 161 20.73 -28.70 3.55
CA PRO A 161 20.23 -29.22 2.28
C PRO A 161 18.93 -28.53 1.80
N PRO A 162 18.68 -28.39 0.49
CA PRO A 162 17.44 -27.82 -0.07
C PRO A 162 16.13 -28.41 0.47
N GLY A 163 16.15 -29.64 1.01
CA GLY A 163 14.98 -30.31 1.60
C GLY A 163 14.70 -30.02 3.08
N ALA A 164 15.58 -29.31 3.80
CA ALA A 164 15.38 -29.07 5.24
C ALA A 164 14.15 -28.19 5.52
N LEU A 165 13.85 -27.21 4.67
CA LEU A 165 12.65 -26.39 4.80
C LEU A 165 11.36 -27.18 4.50
N LEU A 166 11.43 -28.13 3.57
CA LEU A 166 10.30 -29.00 3.23
C LEU A 166 9.98 -30.01 4.33
N LEU A 167 11.01 -30.51 5.01
CA LEU A 167 10.86 -31.54 6.03
C LEU A 167 10.64 -30.96 7.44
N ASP A 168 11.41 -29.95 7.82
CA ASP A 168 11.38 -29.36 9.16
C ASP A 168 10.60 -28.05 9.24
N GLY A 169 10.42 -27.32 8.14
CA GLY A 169 9.76 -25.99 8.14
C GLY A 169 8.39 -25.99 8.84
N PRO A 170 7.44 -26.87 8.47
CA PRO A 170 6.14 -26.95 9.12
C PRO A 170 6.25 -27.29 10.62
N ARG A 171 7.18 -28.18 10.97
CA ARG A 171 7.43 -28.58 12.36
C ARG A 171 7.94 -27.41 13.18
N VAL A 172 8.96 -26.71 12.69
CA VAL A 172 9.58 -25.57 13.38
C VAL A 172 8.61 -24.39 13.46
N LEU A 173 7.83 -24.11 12.42
CA LEU A 173 6.77 -23.10 12.45
C LEU A 173 5.78 -23.36 13.59
N ARG A 174 5.29 -24.60 13.69
CA ARG A 174 4.38 -25.02 14.75
C ARG A 174 5.02 -24.96 16.13
N ASP A 175 6.29 -25.35 16.25
CA ASP A 175 7.00 -25.35 17.53
C ASP A 175 7.25 -23.90 18.00
N LEU A 176 7.55 -22.95 17.10
CA LEU A 176 7.62 -21.52 17.40
C LEU A 176 6.27 -20.91 17.81
N LEU A 177 5.18 -21.30 17.14
CA LEU A 177 3.82 -20.87 17.52
C LEU A 177 3.46 -21.35 18.94
N ARG A 178 3.78 -22.62 19.26
CA ARG A 178 3.60 -23.16 20.61
C ARG A 178 4.49 -22.47 21.63
N TYR A 179 5.74 -22.16 21.27
CA TYR A 179 6.63 -21.40 22.13
C TYR A 179 5.99 -20.04 22.48
N ALA A 180 5.55 -19.27 21.48
CA ALA A 180 4.90 -17.98 21.70
C ALA A 180 3.68 -18.10 22.63
N ILE A 181 2.81 -19.08 22.38
CA ILE A 181 1.65 -19.34 23.23
C ILE A 181 2.05 -19.73 24.65
N GLY A 182 3.08 -20.57 24.81
CA GLY A 182 3.63 -20.97 26.11
C GLY A 182 4.27 -19.81 26.88
N GLN A 183 4.73 -18.77 26.19
CA GLN A 183 5.21 -17.51 26.77
C GLN A 183 4.08 -16.48 27.02
N GLY A 184 2.82 -16.85 26.80
CA GLY A 184 1.65 -16.03 27.11
C GLY A 184 1.03 -15.30 25.91
N ALA A 185 1.51 -15.50 24.69
CA ALA A 185 0.85 -14.97 23.50
C ALA A 185 -0.51 -15.64 23.27
N ARG A 186 -1.53 -14.87 22.88
CA ARG A 186 -2.81 -15.45 22.42
C ARG A 186 -2.73 -16.04 21.01
N GLY A 187 -1.73 -15.61 20.25
CA GLY A 187 -1.46 -16.00 18.87
C GLY A 187 -0.52 -14.99 18.22
N ILE A 188 -0.15 -15.23 16.97
CA ILE A 188 0.71 -14.38 16.14
C ILE A 188 -0.09 -13.84 14.96
N VAL A 189 -0.03 -12.53 14.72
CA VAL A 189 -0.66 -11.87 13.58
C VAL A 189 0.41 -11.48 12.55
N LEU A 190 0.29 -12.00 11.33
CA LEU A 190 1.17 -11.68 10.21
C LEU A 190 0.41 -11.00 9.07
N HIS A 191 1.11 -10.13 8.34
CA HIS A 191 0.60 -9.36 7.22
C HIS A 191 1.30 -9.77 5.93
N LEU A 192 0.52 -10.30 4.99
CA LEU A 192 0.98 -10.65 3.65
C LEU A 192 0.50 -9.58 2.67
N ASN A 193 1.39 -9.06 1.84
CA ASN A 193 1.09 -7.94 0.94
C ASN A 193 1.76 -8.14 -0.44
N ASN A 194 1.75 -7.08 -1.24
CA ASN A 194 2.25 -6.99 -2.62
C ASN A 194 1.40 -7.71 -3.66
N LEU A 195 0.21 -8.22 -3.30
CA LEU A 195 -0.73 -8.74 -4.30
C LEU A 195 -1.17 -7.67 -5.30
N GLU A 196 -1.08 -6.39 -4.92
CA GLU A 196 -1.36 -5.26 -5.81
C GLU A 196 -0.36 -5.08 -6.97
N ASN A 197 0.80 -5.74 -6.92
CA ASN A 197 1.80 -5.70 -7.98
C ASN A 197 1.74 -6.92 -8.92
N LEU A 198 0.81 -7.85 -8.70
CA LEU A 198 0.73 -9.08 -9.49
C LEU A 198 -0.06 -8.84 -10.78
N SER A 199 0.47 -9.36 -11.90
CA SER A 199 -0.32 -9.58 -13.10
C SER A 199 -1.40 -10.65 -12.87
N GLU A 200 -2.36 -10.82 -13.79
CA GLU A 200 -3.37 -11.88 -13.68
C GLU A 200 -2.76 -13.29 -13.66
N ALA A 201 -1.71 -13.51 -14.47
CA ALA A 201 -0.96 -14.75 -14.49
C ALA A 201 -0.22 -14.98 -13.16
N ASP A 202 0.37 -13.91 -12.61
CA ASP A 202 1.05 -13.96 -11.31
C ASP A 202 0.09 -14.18 -10.15
N ALA A 203 -1.11 -13.60 -10.19
CA ALA A 203 -2.14 -13.83 -9.18
C ALA A 203 -2.60 -15.29 -9.17
N SER A 204 -2.68 -15.93 -10.35
CA SER A 204 -2.98 -17.36 -10.46
C SER A 204 -1.86 -18.23 -9.87
N ARG A 205 -0.60 -17.89 -10.17
CA ARG A 205 0.57 -18.56 -9.56
C ARG A 205 0.60 -18.38 -8.03
N ALA A 206 0.34 -17.17 -7.53
CA ALA A 206 0.25 -16.89 -6.11
C ALA A 206 -0.88 -17.69 -5.42
N ALA A 207 -2.00 -17.94 -6.10
CA ALA A 207 -3.04 -18.84 -5.61
C ALA A 207 -2.52 -20.28 -5.43
N ASP A 208 -1.71 -20.77 -6.37
CA ASP A 208 -1.07 -22.08 -6.26
C ASP A 208 -0.08 -22.17 -5.10
N LEU A 209 0.67 -21.09 -4.82
CA LEU A 209 1.56 -21.02 -3.66
C LEU A 209 0.78 -21.15 -2.34
N LEU A 210 -0.30 -20.38 -2.17
CA LEU A 210 -1.15 -20.50 -0.98
C LEU A 210 -1.77 -21.89 -0.82
N ARG A 211 -2.17 -22.51 -1.94
CA ARG A 211 -2.65 -23.89 -1.93
C ARG A 211 -1.56 -24.86 -1.48
N GLY A 212 -0.32 -24.69 -1.96
CA GLY A 212 0.82 -25.53 -1.62
C GLY A 212 1.18 -25.52 -0.14
N ILE A 213 1.08 -24.35 0.51
CA ILE A 213 1.39 -24.21 1.94
C ILE A 213 0.20 -24.41 2.87
N ARG A 214 -0.98 -24.76 2.36
CA ARG A 214 -2.21 -24.81 3.16
C ARG A 214 -2.05 -25.71 4.38
N ASP A 215 -1.70 -26.97 4.15
CA ASP A 215 -1.60 -27.97 5.21
C ASP A 215 -0.29 -27.81 6.02
N GLN A 216 0.72 -27.16 5.44
CA GLN A 216 2.04 -26.94 6.02
C GLN A 216 2.12 -25.73 6.96
N ALA A 217 1.25 -24.74 6.79
CA ALA A 217 1.28 -23.49 7.55
C ALA A 217 -0.10 -22.92 7.86
N LEU A 218 -1.00 -22.89 6.87
CA LEU A 218 -2.29 -22.20 6.98
C LEU A 218 -3.32 -22.94 7.85
N LEU A 219 -3.01 -24.09 8.43
CA LEU A 219 -3.90 -24.79 9.34
C LEU A 219 -3.38 -24.84 10.78
N HIS A 220 -2.25 -24.17 11.08
CA HIS A 220 -1.76 -24.11 12.45
C HIS A 220 -2.58 -23.15 13.32
N ASP A 221 -2.90 -23.62 14.52
CA ASP A 221 -3.45 -22.81 15.61
C ASP A 221 -2.42 -21.79 16.09
N GLY A 222 -2.92 -20.66 16.60
CA GLY A 222 -2.12 -19.52 16.99
C GLY A 222 -1.62 -18.68 15.83
N LEU A 223 -1.91 -19.01 14.57
CA LEU A 223 -1.49 -18.21 13.41
C LEU A 223 -2.66 -17.45 12.78
N HIS A 224 -2.57 -16.13 12.77
CA HIS A 224 -3.52 -15.22 12.14
C HIS A 224 -2.85 -14.53 10.95
N LEU A 225 -3.45 -14.62 9.77
CA LEU A 225 -2.92 -14.05 8.54
C LEU A 225 -3.91 -13.05 7.97
N ILE A 226 -3.40 -11.88 7.56
CA ILE A 226 -4.16 -10.90 6.79
C ILE A 226 -3.44 -10.69 5.46
N VAL A 227 -4.11 -11.05 4.37
CA VAL A 227 -3.61 -10.88 3.00
C VAL A 227 -4.18 -9.60 2.40
N VAL A 228 -3.33 -8.77 1.78
CA VAL A 228 -3.71 -7.45 1.24
C VAL A 228 -3.37 -7.33 -0.24
N GLY A 229 -4.28 -6.74 -1.02
CA GLY A 229 -4.06 -6.46 -2.44
C GLY A 229 -5.19 -5.71 -3.14
N THR A 230 -5.11 -5.64 -4.48
CA THR A 230 -6.24 -5.19 -5.31
C THR A 230 -7.40 -6.18 -5.24
N THR A 231 -8.62 -5.71 -5.52
CA THR A 231 -9.82 -6.56 -5.45
C THR A 231 -9.69 -7.81 -6.32
N ASP A 232 -9.19 -7.67 -7.54
CA ASP A 232 -9.07 -8.80 -8.46
C ASP A 232 -7.93 -9.73 -8.05
N ALA A 233 -6.76 -9.21 -7.68
CA ALA A 233 -5.64 -10.05 -7.24
C ALA A 233 -6.00 -10.84 -5.99
N VAL A 234 -6.58 -10.19 -4.97
CA VAL A 234 -7.04 -10.88 -3.76
C VAL A 234 -8.08 -11.94 -4.10
N ARG A 235 -9.08 -11.61 -4.91
CA ARG A 235 -10.13 -12.55 -5.30
C ARG A 235 -9.53 -13.77 -5.99
N THR A 236 -8.65 -13.57 -6.96
CA THR A 236 -7.95 -14.66 -7.66
C THR A 236 -7.14 -15.50 -6.68
N VAL A 237 -6.32 -14.87 -5.84
CA VAL A 237 -5.41 -15.57 -4.93
C VAL A 237 -6.16 -16.42 -3.89
N VAL A 238 -7.26 -15.90 -3.32
CA VAL A 238 -7.95 -16.58 -2.21
C VAL A 238 -9.20 -17.37 -2.61
N GLN A 239 -9.77 -17.12 -3.80
CA GLN A 239 -11.03 -17.77 -4.22
C GLN A 239 -10.88 -18.79 -5.37
N THR A 240 -9.74 -18.83 -6.07
CA THR A 240 -9.50 -19.75 -7.21
C THR A 240 -9.61 -21.21 -6.79
N HIS A 241 -8.87 -21.59 -5.74
CA HIS A 241 -8.84 -22.97 -5.26
C HIS A 241 -9.83 -23.17 -4.12
N THR A 242 -10.73 -24.16 -4.24
CA THR A 242 -11.71 -24.49 -3.19
C THR A 242 -11.03 -24.78 -1.85
N GLN A 243 -9.84 -25.38 -1.87
CA GLN A 243 -9.02 -25.68 -0.69
C GLN A 243 -8.56 -24.42 0.06
N VAL A 244 -8.28 -23.33 -0.66
CA VAL A 244 -7.87 -22.04 -0.09
C VAL A 244 -9.10 -21.26 0.35
N ARG A 245 -10.15 -21.27 -0.49
CA ARG A 245 -11.43 -20.62 -0.19
C ARG A 245 -12.09 -21.15 1.07
N SER A 246 -11.89 -22.43 1.42
CA SER A 246 -12.45 -23.00 2.64
C SER A 246 -11.77 -22.55 3.92
N VAL A 247 -10.54 -22.01 3.84
CA VAL A 247 -9.79 -21.53 5.02
C VAL A 247 -9.79 -20.00 5.14
N PHE A 248 -9.93 -19.28 4.02
CA PHE A 248 -10.03 -17.82 4.02
C PHE A 248 -11.46 -17.34 4.22
N SER A 249 -11.63 -16.28 4.99
CA SER A 249 -12.89 -15.53 5.02
C SER A 249 -13.17 -14.85 3.67
N ASN A 250 -14.42 -14.46 3.44
CA ASN A 250 -14.74 -13.59 2.31
C ASN A 250 -13.88 -12.31 2.38
N PRO A 251 -13.28 -11.86 1.26
CA PRO A 251 -12.47 -10.65 1.25
C PRO A 251 -13.27 -9.43 1.70
N LEU A 252 -12.71 -8.67 2.62
CA LEU A 252 -13.19 -7.36 3.00
C LEU A 252 -12.75 -6.34 1.94
N VAL A 253 -13.69 -5.93 1.09
CA VAL A 253 -13.41 -4.93 0.05
C VAL A 253 -13.60 -3.54 0.65
N LEU A 254 -12.53 -2.74 0.64
CA LEU A 254 -12.54 -1.36 1.12
C LEU A 254 -12.97 -0.42 0.00
N GLU A 255 -13.97 0.41 0.29
CA GLU A 255 -14.33 1.58 -0.52
C GLU A 255 -13.36 2.74 -0.22
N PRO A 256 -13.23 3.79 -1.06
CA PRO A 256 -12.45 4.97 -0.69
C PRO A 256 -12.93 5.65 0.60
N LEU A 257 -12.03 6.35 1.31
CA LEU A 257 -12.43 7.16 2.49
C LEU A 257 -13.37 8.28 2.06
N GLY A 258 -14.38 8.62 2.86
CA GLY A 258 -15.22 9.77 2.58
C GLY A 258 -14.43 11.08 2.66
N LEU A 259 -14.88 12.12 1.95
CA LEU A 259 -14.21 13.43 1.95
C LEU A 259 -14.01 13.99 3.37
N GLY A 260 -15.01 13.85 4.25
CA GLY A 260 -14.87 14.28 5.66
C GLY A 260 -13.79 13.52 6.44
N ASP A 261 -13.57 12.23 6.15
CA ASP A 261 -12.44 11.48 6.74
C ASP A 261 -11.09 11.98 6.22
N VAL A 262 -11.04 12.44 4.96
CA VAL A 262 -9.84 13.01 4.34
C VAL A 262 -9.50 14.38 4.96
N GLU A 263 -10.50 15.23 5.16
CA GLU A 263 -10.33 16.51 5.84
C GLU A 263 -9.85 16.31 7.28
N GLN A 264 -10.46 15.38 8.00
CA GLN A 264 -10.04 15.02 9.36
C GLN A 264 -8.62 14.44 9.38
N LEU A 265 -8.25 13.62 8.39
CA LEU A 265 -6.89 13.10 8.24
C LEU A 265 -5.89 14.25 8.08
N LEU A 266 -6.18 15.24 7.23
CA LEU A 266 -5.30 16.39 7.05
C LEU A 266 -5.21 17.24 8.33
N ALA A 267 -6.35 17.51 8.98
CA ALA A 267 -6.39 18.25 10.24
C ALA A 267 -5.53 17.59 11.33
N ASN A 268 -5.66 16.26 11.52
CA ASN A 268 -4.84 15.51 12.48
C ASN A 268 -3.35 15.61 12.16
N ARG A 269 -2.97 15.60 10.87
CA ARG A 269 -1.58 15.75 10.46
C ARG A 269 -1.06 17.16 10.70
N TYR A 270 -1.86 18.19 10.45
CA TYR A 270 -1.48 19.57 10.73
C TYR A 270 -1.25 19.77 12.24
N GLU A 271 -2.15 19.25 13.07
CA GLU A 271 -2.03 19.32 14.53
C GLU A 271 -0.78 18.57 15.04
N ALA A 272 -0.57 17.33 14.60
CA ALA A 272 0.58 16.54 15.04
C ALA A 272 1.94 17.12 14.59
N LEU A 273 1.96 17.84 13.46
CA LEU A 273 3.16 18.48 12.94
C LEU A 273 3.35 19.91 13.43
N GLN A 274 2.49 20.43 14.30
CA GLN A 274 2.57 21.80 14.78
C GLN A 274 3.92 22.07 15.46
N LEU A 275 4.62 23.12 15.00
CA LEU A 275 5.91 23.55 15.56
C LEU A 275 5.71 24.18 16.93
N ASP A 276 4.79 25.13 17.03
CA ASP A 276 4.51 25.91 18.21
C ASP A 276 3.02 25.83 18.57
N GLN A 277 2.72 25.17 19.70
CA GLN A 277 1.35 24.98 20.19
C GLN A 277 0.67 26.29 20.62
N SER A 278 1.44 27.36 20.85
CA SER A 278 0.89 28.67 21.24
C SER A 278 0.34 29.47 20.06
N ARG A 279 0.62 29.04 18.82
CA ARG A 279 0.16 29.69 17.58
C ARG A 279 -0.68 28.72 16.77
N PRO A 280 -1.79 29.14 16.13
CA PRO A 280 -2.53 28.25 15.24
C PRO A 280 -1.64 27.80 14.07
N TRP A 281 -1.92 26.62 13.53
CA TRP A 281 -1.39 26.22 12.22
C TRP A 281 -2.27 26.84 11.11
N HIS A 282 -1.67 27.04 9.94
CA HIS A 282 -2.37 27.51 8.76
C HIS A 282 -2.35 26.41 7.70
N SER A 283 -3.48 26.17 7.04
CA SER A 283 -3.53 25.14 6.00
C SER A 283 -2.66 25.56 4.81
N PRO A 284 -1.76 24.69 4.31
CA PRO A 284 -0.95 25.01 3.14
C PRO A 284 -1.74 25.16 1.83
N VAL A 285 -2.93 24.56 1.76
CA VAL A 285 -3.83 24.62 0.60
C VAL A 285 -5.24 25.02 1.02
N GLU A 286 -6.00 25.58 0.09
CA GLU A 286 -7.43 25.82 0.31
C GLU A 286 -8.22 24.51 0.36
N THR A 287 -9.32 24.47 1.12
CA THR A 287 -10.20 23.30 1.20
C THR A 287 -10.72 22.88 -0.18
N ALA A 288 -11.08 23.85 -1.03
CA ALA A 288 -11.54 23.58 -2.38
C ALA A 288 -10.51 22.81 -3.23
N VAL A 289 -9.20 23.02 -3.00
CA VAL A 289 -8.14 22.24 -3.67
C VAL A 289 -8.20 20.78 -3.24
N VAL A 290 -8.36 20.52 -1.94
CA VAL A 290 -8.48 19.15 -1.40
C VAL A 290 -9.70 18.46 -1.99
N GLU A 291 -10.86 19.13 -2.03
CA GLU A 291 -12.09 18.58 -2.60
C GLU A 291 -11.91 18.22 -4.08
N ARG A 292 -11.37 19.14 -4.88
CA ARG A 292 -11.18 18.93 -6.32
C ARG A 292 -10.15 17.86 -6.63
N LEU A 293 -9.04 17.81 -5.91
CA LEU A 293 -8.07 16.73 -6.06
C LEU A 293 -8.65 15.40 -5.57
N TYR A 294 -9.44 15.38 -4.51
CA TYR A 294 -10.11 14.16 -4.04
C TYR A 294 -11.05 13.58 -5.12
N GLU A 295 -11.87 14.42 -5.76
CA GLU A 295 -12.71 14.06 -6.91
C GLU A 295 -11.86 13.51 -8.07
N LEU A 296 -10.81 14.25 -8.44
CA LEU A 296 -9.91 13.91 -9.54
C LEU A 296 -9.17 12.59 -9.32
N PHE A 297 -8.74 12.30 -8.09
CA PHE A 297 -8.06 11.05 -7.74
C PHE A 297 -9.04 9.93 -7.37
N ARG A 298 -10.35 10.21 -7.29
CA ARG A 298 -11.41 9.26 -6.91
C ARG A 298 -11.07 8.49 -5.64
N GLY A 299 -10.58 9.22 -4.64
CA GLY A 299 -10.19 8.70 -3.33
C GLY A 299 -8.91 7.84 -3.29
N ASP A 300 -8.08 7.86 -4.34
CA ASP A 300 -6.66 7.50 -4.21
C ASP A 300 -5.92 8.57 -3.40
N LEU A 301 -5.80 8.33 -2.10
CA LEU A 301 -5.13 9.27 -1.18
C LEU A 301 -3.64 9.36 -1.43
N ARG A 302 -3.00 8.28 -1.91
CA ARG A 302 -1.56 8.29 -2.17
C ARG A 302 -1.25 9.26 -3.31
N GLY A 303 -1.98 9.14 -4.42
CA GLY A 303 -1.86 10.04 -5.57
C GLY A 303 -2.23 11.49 -5.21
N MET A 304 -3.33 11.69 -4.49
CA MET A 304 -3.79 13.03 -4.09
C MET A 304 -2.77 13.74 -3.18
N LEU A 305 -2.27 13.06 -2.14
CA LEU A 305 -1.26 13.62 -1.23
C LEU A 305 0.07 13.87 -1.97
N LYS A 306 0.43 13.02 -2.93
CA LYS A 306 1.60 13.27 -3.80
C LYS A 306 1.44 14.56 -4.60
N ALA A 307 0.28 14.76 -5.23
CA ALA A 307 0.00 15.97 -6.00
C ALA A 307 0.05 17.24 -5.13
N LEU A 308 -0.49 17.18 -3.90
CA LEU A 308 -0.40 18.28 -2.93
C LEU A 308 1.06 18.57 -2.54
N GLU A 309 1.85 17.53 -2.24
CA GLU A 309 3.27 17.66 -1.89
C GLU A 309 4.07 18.29 -3.02
N ASP A 310 3.94 17.75 -4.24
CA ASP A 310 4.71 18.18 -5.40
C ASP A 310 4.34 19.62 -5.79
N GLY A 311 3.05 19.97 -5.73
CA GLY A 311 2.55 21.30 -6.05
C GLY A 311 3.01 22.35 -5.03
N ILE A 312 2.87 22.07 -3.73
CA ILE A 312 3.32 23.00 -2.70
C ILE A 312 4.83 23.14 -2.71
N THR A 313 5.58 22.04 -2.85
CA THR A 313 7.05 22.10 -2.86
C THR A 313 7.58 22.98 -3.99
N ALA A 314 6.91 22.99 -5.15
CA ALA A 314 7.27 23.88 -6.27
C ALA A 314 6.97 25.36 -5.98
N LEU A 315 6.00 25.65 -5.12
CA LEU A 315 5.60 27.02 -4.74
C LEU A 315 6.29 27.52 -3.47
N LEU A 316 6.80 26.62 -2.63
CA LEU A 316 7.54 26.97 -1.41
C LEU A 316 8.80 27.77 -1.75
N GLY A 317 8.91 28.97 -1.18
CA GLY A 317 10.03 29.90 -1.43
C GLY A 317 9.78 30.89 -2.56
N LEU A 318 8.68 30.76 -3.31
CA LEU A 318 8.18 31.78 -4.25
C LEU A 318 7.16 32.73 -3.58
N THR A 319 6.51 32.29 -2.50
CA THR A 319 5.65 33.13 -1.67
C THR A 319 6.51 34.08 -0.84
N SER A 320 6.38 35.38 -1.11
CA SER A 320 7.12 36.43 -0.44
C SER A 320 6.91 36.39 1.07
N ALA A 321 8.00 36.58 1.84
CA ALA A 321 8.02 36.65 3.29
C ALA A 321 7.19 37.85 3.81
N GLY A 322 5.87 37.68 3.84
CA GLY A 322 4.90 38.53 4.54
C GLY A 322 4.39 37.82 5.79
N ALA A 323 3.79 38.59 6.71
CA ALA A 323 3.41 38.12 8.05
C ALA A 323 2.29 37.04 8.06
N GLU A 324 1.62 36.80 6.93
CA GLU A 324 0.64 35.72 6.78
C GLU A 324 0.82 35.07 5.40
N VAL A 325 1.10 33.77 5.38
CA VAL A 325 1.16 33.00 4.14
C VAL A 325 -0.26 32.53 3.82
N ALA A 326 -0.81 33.04 2.72
CA ALA A 326 -2.11 32.62 2.23
C ALA A 326 -2.05 31.14 1.78
N PRO A 327 -3.14 30.37 1.96
CA PRO A 327 -3.23 29.02 1.43
C PRO A 327 -3.11 29.04 -0.10
N VAL A 328 -2.46 28.02 -0.65
CA VAL A 328 -2.32 27.86 -2.11
C VAL A 328 -3.68 27.47 -2.71
N GLY A 329 -4.13 28.24 -3.70
CA GLY A 329 -5.34 27.98 -4.48
C GLY A 329 -5.13 26.97 -5.60
N LEU A 330 -6.22 26.54 -6.24
CA LEU A 330 -6.18 25.49 -7.27
C LEU A 330 -5.40 25.93 -8.52
N GLU A 331 -5.56 27.18 -8.96
CA GLU A 331 -4.90 27.68 -10.18
C GLU A 331 -3.37 27.65 -10.03
N ASP A 332 -2.84 28.18 -8.92
CA ASP A 332 -1.40 28.18 -8.63
C ASP A 332 -0.83 26.76 -8.55
N LEU A 333 -1.56 25.85 -7.91
CA LEU A 333 -1.16 24.46 -7.79
C LEU A 333 -1.18 23.75 -9.15
N LEU A 334 -2.18 24.02 -10.00
CA LEU A 334 -2.27 23.45 -11.34
C LEU A 334 -1.18 23.95 -12.27
N LEU A 335 -0.80 25.24 -12.20
CA LEU A 335 0.27 25.80 -13.02
C LEU A 335 1.58 25.03 -12.87
N THR A 336 1.91 24.61 -11.64
CA THR A 336 3.13 23.86 -11.36
C THR A 336 3.00 22.38 -11.70
N LEU A 337 1.85 21.77 -11.41
CA LEU A 337 1.64 20.34 -11.59
C LEU A 337 1.44 19.94 -13.05
N LEU A 338 0.71 20.72 -13.84
CA LEU A 338 0.38 20.36 -15.22
C LEU A 338 1.62 20.21 -16.09
N GLN A 339 2.46 21.24 -16.12
CA GLN A 339 3.63 21.27 -17.00
C GLN A 339 4.63 20.16 -16.64
N ARG A 340 4.85 19.96 -15.34
CA ARG A 340 5.78 18.94 -14.84
C ARG A 340 5.26 17.53 -15.09
N ASN A 341 4.00 17.24 -14.69
CA ASN A 341 3.42 15.91 -14.86
C ASN A 341 3.28 15.54 -16.33
N GLN A 342 3.01 16.50 -17.21
CA GLN A 342 2.96 16.27 -18.65
C GLN A 342 4.32 15.81 -19.18
N ALA A 343 5.39 16.54 -18.86
CA ALA A 343 6.73 16.23 -19.34
C ALA A 343 7.22 14.87 -18.80
N GLU A 344 7.07 14.62 -17.49
CA GLU A 344 7.47 13.36 -16.86
C GLU A 344 6.70 12.16 -17.43
N LEU A 345 5.38 12.30 -17.62
CA LEU A 345 4.54 11.21 -18.14
C LEU A 345 4.81 10.95 -19.62
N GLN A 346 5.02 11.99 -20.43
CA GLN A 346 5.39 11.84 -21.83
C GLN A 346 6.74 11.15 -21.99
N GLU A 347 7.75 11.53 -21.18
CA GLU A 347 9.07 10.90 -21.20
C GLU A 347 9.00 9.40 -20.85
N GLN A 348 8.21 9.04 -19.84
CA GLN A 348 8.04 7.63 -19.42
C GLN A 348 7.30 6.79 -20.45
N LEU A 349 6.28 7.35 -21.11
CA LEU A 349 5.44 6.63 -22.06
C LEU A 349 6.05 6.55 -23.46
N GLY A 350 6.87 7.52 -23.83
CA GLY A 350 7.27 7.73 -25.22
C GLY A 350 6.11 8.16 -26.11
N ASP A 351 6.43 8.57 -27.34
CA ASP A 351 5.51 9.30 -28.21
C ASP A 351 4.22 8.54 -28.52
N THR A 352 4.31 7.25 -28.88
CA THR A 352 3.14 6.47 -29.32
C THR A 352 2.12 6.23 -28.19
N ALA A 353 2.58 5.89 -26.99
CA ALA A 353 1.67 5.66 -25.86
C ALA A 353 1.11 6.99 -25.33
N TRP A 354 1.93 8.06 -25.36
CA TRP A 354 1.49 9.41 -25.05
C TRP A 354 0.37 9.90 -25.98
N GLU A 355 0.53 9.76 -27.30
CA GLU A 355 -0.50 10.13 -28.28
C GLU A 355 -1.83 9.39 -28.05
N ARG A 356 -1.76 8.10 -27.72
CA ARG A 356 -2.94 7.29 -27.40
C ARG A 356 -3.63 7.73 -26.11
N LEU A 357 -2.85 8.11 -25.10
CA LEU A 357 -3.37 8.65 -23.85
C LEU A 357 -4.02 10.03 -24.07
N LEU A 358 -3.40 10.88 -24.89
CA LEU A 358 -3.94 12.18 -25.29
C LEU A 358 -5.25 12.03 -26.07
N ALA A 359 -5.34 11.08 -27.01
CA ALA A 359 -6.57 10.80 -27.76
C ALA A 359 -7.73 10.37 -26.84
N TRP A 360 -7.44 9.60 -25.79
CA TRP A 360 -8.43 9.29 -24.75
C TRP A 360 -8.86 10.54 -24.00
N ALA A 361 -7.92 11.34 -23.51
CA ALA A 361 -8.23 12.58 -22.79
C ALA A 361 -9.06 13.57 -23.62
N GLN A 362 -8.85 13.64 -24.93
CA GLN A 362 -9.60 14.51 -25.84
C GLN A 362 -11.08 14.12 -25.96
N VAL A 363 -11.41 12.83 -25.81
CA VAL A 363 -12.81 12.38 -25.75
C VAL A 363 -13.39 12.75 -24.40
N ASP A 364 -12.79 12.22 -23.33
CA ASP A 364 -13.11 12.54 -21.94
C ASP A 364 -12.08 11.83 -21.04
N ALA A 365 -11.30 12.60 -20.29
CA ALA A 365 -10.30 12.07 -19.38
C ALA A 365 -10.91 11.26 -18.23
N ALA A 366 -12.18 11.47 -17.90
CA ALA A 366 -12.92 10.72 -16.89
C ALA A 366 -13.65 9.49 -17.44
N ALA A 367 -13.68 9.29 -18.77
CA ALA A 367 -14.42 8.20 -19.38
C ALA A 367 -13.78 6.84 -19.08
N VAL A 368 -14.62 5.91 -18.66
CA VAL A 368 -14.26 4.50 -18.53
C VAL A 368 -14.30 3.86 -19.92
N GLN A 369 -13.24 3.14 -20.28
CA GLN A 369 -13.10 2.51 -21.58
C GLN A 369 -12.87 1.00 -21.47
N THR A 370 -13.34 0.24 -22.43
CA THR A 370 -13.01 -1.17 -22.64
C THR A 370 -11.97 -1.29 -23.75
N GLN A 371 -11.28 -2.44 -23.86
CA GLN A 371 -10.34 -2.64 -24.98
C GLN A 371 -11.01 -2.51 -26.35
N ALA A 372 -12.28 -2.90 -26.49
CA ALA A 372 -13.02 -2.77 -27.74
C ALA A 372 -13.22 -1.29 -28.13
N GLN A 373 -13.58 -0.44 -27.17
CA GLN A 373 -13.69 1.00 -27.40
C GLN A 373 -12.32 1.64 -27.70
N LEU A 374 -11.26 1.14 -27.08
CA LEU A 374 -9.89 1.62 -27.35
C LEU A 374 -9.36 1.18 -28.72
N VAL A 375 -9.79 0.01 -29.24
CA VAL A 375 -9.54 -0.40 -30.63
C VAL A 375 -10.14 0.62 -31.59
N GLU A 376 -11.39 1.02 -31.36
CA GLU A 376 -12.08 2.03 -32.17
C GLU A 376 -11.44 3.41 -32.02
N LEU A 377 -11.11 3.83 -30.79
CA LEU A 377 -10.53 5.14 -30.51
C LEU A 377 -9.13 5.29 -31.14
N TRP A 378 -8.28 4.28 -30.97
CA TRP A 378 -6.89 4.35 -31.44
C TRP A 378 -6.71 3.82 -32.87
N GLN A 379 -7.75 3.23 -33.47
CA GLN A 379 -7.72 2.66 -34.82
C GLN A 379 -6.60 1.62 -35.00
N VAL A 380 -6.38 0.79 -33.98
CA VAL A 380 -5.35 -0.27 -33.97
C VAL A 380 -5.93 -1.64 -33.62
N LYS A 381 -5.19 -2.70 -33.92
CA LYS A 381 -5.61 -4.07 -33.62
C LYS A 381 -5.56 -4.35 -32.11
N GLN A 382 -6.39 -5.30 -31.66
CA GLN A 382 -6.46 -5.74 -30.26
C GLN A 382 -5.10 -6.01 -29.60
N PRO A 383 -4.12 -6.72 -30.22
CA PRO A 383 -2.85 -6.98 -29.57
C PRO A 383 -2.06 -5.69 -29.25
N SER A 384 -2.16 -4.69 -30.13
CA SER A 384 -1.55 -3.38 -29.91
C SER A 384 -2.24 -2.61 -28.78
N VAL A 385 -3.56 -2.72 -28.65
CA VAL A 385 -4.30 -2.16 -27.51
C VAL A 385 -3.83 -2.78 -26.21
N SER A 386 -3.74 -4.11 -26.13
CA SER A 386 -3.28 -4.82 -24.93
C SER A 386 -1.86 -4.41 -24.53
N GLN A 387 -0.93 -4.33 -25.50
CA GLN A 387 0.45 -3.90 -25.24
C GLN A 387 0.51 -2.45 -24.73
N THR A 388 -0.27 -1.56 -25.34
CA THR A 388 -0.35 -0.15 -24.91
C THR A 388 -0.91 -0.03 -23.51
N LEU A 389 -2.02 -0.73 -23.23
CA LEU A 389 -2.62 -0.71 -21.90
C LEU A 389 -1.67 -1.25 -20.84
N GLN A 390 -0.93 -2.32 -21.15
CA GLN A 390 0.10 -2.82 -20.24
C GLN A 390 1.15 -1.74 -19.95
N GLN A 391 1.68 -1.08 -20.97
CA GLN A 391 2.63 0.03 -20.80
C GLN A 391 2.04 1.19 -19.99
N LEU A 392 0.79 1.58 -20.26
CA LEU A 392 0.09 2.64 -19.54
C LEU A 392 -0.16 2.27 -18.07
N ILE A 393 -0.45 0.99 -17.78
CA ILE A 393 -0.63 0.48 -16.42
C ILE A 393 0.71 0.45 -15.67
N GLU A 394 1.77 -0.02 -16.31
CA GLU A 394 3.13 -0.06 -15.75
C GLU A 394 3.65 1.35 -15.42
N ALA A 395 3.33 2.33 -16.26
CA ALA A 395 3.62 3.74 -16.02
C ALA A 395 2.67 4.41 -15.00
N GLY A 396 1.66 3.71 -14.48
CA GLY A 396 0.66 4.27 -13.57
C GLY A 396 -0.25 5.32 -14.21
N ALA A 397 -0.34 5.37 -15.55
CA ALA A 397 -1.16 6.31 -16.30
C ALA A 397 -2.63 5.87 -16.38
N VAL A 398 -2.88 4.56 -16.36
CA VAL A 398 -4.19 3.93 -16.45
C VAL A 398 -4.28 2.82 -15.41
N GLU A 399 -5.47 2.60 -14.86
CA GLU A 399 -5.77 1.45 -14.01
C GLU A 399 -6.91 0.61 -14.60
N ALA A 400 -6.85 -0.70 -14.37
CA ALA A 400 -7.97 -1.60 -14.62
C ALA A 400 -8.94 -1.56 -13.42
N LEU A 401 -10.23 -1.41 -13.71
CA LEU A 401 -11.28 -1.45 -12.70
C LEU A 401 -11.64 -2.90 -12.35
N PRO A 402 -12.04 -3.18 -11.10
CA PRO A 402 -12.39 -4.52 -10.66
C PRO A 402 -13.44 -5.19 -11.55
N ARG A 403 -13.18 -6.42 -11.98
CA ARG A 403 -14.08 -7.14 -12.89
C ARG A 403 -15.40 -7.53 -12.21
N ARG A 404 -16.52 -7.22 -12.85
CA ARG A 404 -17.86 -7.66 -12.44
C ARG A 404 -18.28 -8.90 -13.24
N GLY A 405 -18.05 -10.07 -12.66
CA GLY A 405 -18.44 -11.34 -13.28
C GLY A 405 -17.74 -11.61 -14.61
N ARG A 406 -18.51 -11.77 -15.69
CA ARG A 406 -18.00 -12.06 -17.04
C ARG A 406 -17.83 -10.83 -17.93
N GLU A 407 -18.14 -9.63 -17.42
CA GLU A 407 -18.04 -8.39 -18.18
C GLU A 407 -16.61 -8.13 -18.68
N ALA A 408 -16.51 -7.31 -19.74
CA ALA A 408 -15.22 -6.86 -20.25
C ALA A 408 -14.49 -6.04 -19.18
N ILE A 409 -13.16 -6.15 -19.15
CA ILE A 409 -12.34 -5.34 -18.25
C ILE A 409 -12.50 -3.88 -18.67
N GLN A 410 -12.82 -3.06 -17.68
CA GLN A 410 -12.95 -1.62 -17.80
C GLN A 410 -11.65 -0.97 -17.33
N TYR A 411 -11.23 0.09 -18.00
CA TYR A 411 -10.01 0.84 -17.74
C TYR A 411 -10.35 2.31 -17.54
N LEU A 412 -9.56 2.98 -16.71
CA LEU A 412 -9.70 4.40 -16.45
C LEU A 412 -8.34 5.06 -16.28
N MET A 413 -8.21 6.30 -16.74
CA MET A 413 -7.03 7.13 -16.46
C MET A 413 -6.88 7.38 -14.95
N THR A 414 -5.66 7.27 -14.44
CA THR A 414 -5.38 7.55 -13.02
C THR A 414 -5.59 9.03 -12.69
N GLY A 415 -5.62 9.39 -11.39
CA GLY A 415 -5.71 10.79 -10.98
C GLY A 415 -4.57 11.64 -11.54
N THR A 416 -3.34 11.09 -11.59
CA THR A 416 -2.18 11.76 -12.18
C THR A 416 -2.38 12.06 -13.66
N SER A 417 -2.83 11.09 -14.46
CA SER A 417 -3.11 11.32 -15.88
C SER A 417 -4.23 12.33 -16.10
N ARG A 418 -5.31 12.23 -15.33
CA ARG A 418 -6.43 13.18 -15.42
C ARG A 418 -6.04 14.58 -15.00
N LEU A 419 -5.15 14.70 -14.02
CA LEU A 419 -4.54 15.96 -13.62
C LEU A 419 -3.78 16.57 -14.80
N THR A 420 -2.96 15.80 -15.51
CA THR A 420 -2.21 16.29 -16.69
C THR A 420 -3.10 16.89 -17.79
N PHE A 421 -4.33 16.39 -17.95
CA PHE A 421 -5.28 16.89 -18.95
C PHE A 421 -6.38 17.78 -18.36
N PHE A 422 -6.24 18.18 -17.10
CA PHE A 422 -7.25 18.96 -16.41
C PHE A 422 -7.38 20.36 -17.03
N LYS A 423 -8.61 20.73 -17.40
CA LYS A 423 -8.95 22.06 -17.91
C LYS A 423 -9.84 22.78 -16.89
N PRO A 424 -9.36 23.84 -16.24
CA PRO A 424 -10.14 24.53 -15.21
C PRO A 424 -11.42 25.21 -15.74
N GLU A 425 -11.50 25.50 -17.04
CA GLU A 425 -12.52 26.39 -17.61
C GLU A 425 -13.93 25.78 -17.84
N PHE A 426 -14.13 24.46 -17.70
CA PHE A 426 -15.42 23.83 -18.08
C PHE A 426 -16.33 23.42 -16.92
N ASP A 427 -15.89 23.51 -15.68
CA ASP A 427 -16.61 22.88 -14.55
C ASP A 427 -17.28 23.88 -13.58
N LEU A 428 -17.12 25.19 -13.84
CA LEU A 428 -17.84 26.25 -13.13
C LEU A 428 -19.22 26.56 -13.74
N ILE A 429 -19.44 26.22 -15.02
CA ILE A 429 -20.72 26.49 -15.70
C ILE A 429 -21.74 25.38 -15.45
N SER A 430 -21.31 24.13 -15.16
CA SER A 430 -22.24 23.02 -14.90
C SER A 430 -22.94 23.11 -13.53
N LYS A 431 -22.33 23.79 -12.54
CA LYS A 431 -22.91 23.98 -11.19
C LYS A 431 -23.67 25.30 -11.00
N ALA A 432 -23.59 26.24 -11.95
CA ALA A 432 -24.36 27.50 -11.92
C ALA A 432 -25.74 27.41 -12.61
N GLY A 433 -26.11 26.24 -13.16
CA GLY A 433 -27.30 26.05 -13.98
C GLY A 433 -28.56 25.51 -13.27
N ILE A 434 -28.72 25.71 -11.96
CA ILE A 434 -29.99 25.44 -11.26
C ILE A 434 -30.34 26.60 -10.33
N THR A 435 -30.79 27.70 -10.92
CA THR A 435 -31.84 28.59 -10.39
C THR A 435 -32.16 29.62 -11.47
N GLU A 436 -33.23 29.37 -12.24
CA GLU A 436 -34.22 30.34 -12.74
C GLU A 436 -35.06 29.69 -13.85
N HIS A 437 -36.16 29.04 -13.46
CA HIS A 437 -37.53 29.39 -13.84
C HIS A 437 -38.56 28.52 -13.13
#